data_AF-A0A416DGY0-F1
#
_entry.id   AF-A0A416DGY0-F1
#
_cell.length_a   1.000
_cell.length_b   1.000
_cell.length_c   1.000
_cell.angle_alpha   90.00
_cell.angle_beta   90.00
_cell.angle_gamma   90.00
#
_symmetry.space_group_name_H-M   'P 1'
#
loop_
_entity.id
_entity.type
_entity.pdbx_description
1 polymer ?
#
loop_
_entity_poly.entity_id
_entity_poly.type
_entity_poly.pdbx_seq_one_letter_code
_entity_poly.pdbx_strand_id
1 'polypeptide(L)'
;MRENRNIYQSARELKGLTQEVAAERLDLSVESLGAYEQDRRRPPDSTVLRMAQLYDFPYLCYQHIQSGDLAGVMPEVNVKSLEHAAMRIVRLIGGFARNGQFDQLLQICEDGVIAEEERPAFDCITSELGEIVSAALELTYASKGAEK
;
A
#
# COMPACT_ATOMS: atom_id res chain seq x y z
N MET A 1 -11.02 -18.19 17.12
CA MET A 1 -10.29 -16.94 16.86
C MET A 1 -8.88 -17.32 16.44
N ARG A 2 -8.51 -17.13 15.17
CA ARG A 2 -7.13 -17.39 14.70
C ARG A 2 -6.43 -16.04 14.62
N GLU A 3 -5.85 -15.62 15.74
CA GLU A 3 -4.98 -14.44 15.81
C GLU A 3 -3.63 -14.80 15.19
N ASN A 4 -3.08 -13.90 14.37
CA ASN A 4 -1.90 -14.04 13.50
C ASN A 4 -2.04 -14.92 12.25
N ARG A 5 -2.82 -14.44 11.29
CA ARG A 5 -2.61 -14.79 9.87
C ARG A 5 -1.71 -13.74 9.25
N ASN A 6 -0.62 -14.16 8.62
CA ASN A 6 0.23 -13.21 7.90
C ASN A 6 -0.41 -12.77 6.58
N ILE A 7 0.24 -11.82 5.91
CA ILE A 7 -0.29 -11.20 4.68
C ILE A 7 -0.49 -12.21 3.54
N TYR A 8 0.39 -13.21 3.41
CA TYR A 8 0.32 -14.20 2.32
C TYR A 8 -0.84 -15.18 2.53
N GLN A 9 -0.99 -15.69 3.76
CA GLN A 9 -2.11 -16.56 4.11
C GLN A 9 -3.44 -15.84 3.92
N SER A 10 -3.51 -14.59 4.40
CA SER A 10 -4.73 -13.79 4.32
C SER A 10 -5.14 -13.54 2.87
N ALA A 11 -4.20 -13.18 2.00
CA ALA A 11 -4.47 -12.98 0.57
C ALA A 11 -4.94 -14.27 -0.12
N ARG A 12 -4.32 -15.42 0.18
CA ARG A 12 -4.75 -16.72 -0.37
C ARG A 12 -6.19 -17.07 0.04
N GLU A 13 -6.49 -16.94 1.33
CA GLU A 13 -7.80 -17.27 1.88
C GLU A 13 -8.89 -16.31 1.36
N LEU A 14 -8.58 -15.04 1.13
CA LEU A 14 -9.49 -14.09 0.49
C LEU A 14 -9.88 -14.54 -0.93
N LYS A 15 -8.94 -15.12 -1.69
CA LYS A 15 -9.26 -15.73 -3.00
C LYS A 15 -10.01 -17.07 -2.88
N GLY A 16 -10.16 -17.61 -1.67
CA GLY A 16 -10.82 -18.89 -1.43
C GLY A 16 -9.99 -20.11 -1.82
N LEU A 17 -8.66 -19.97 -1.96
CA LEU A 17 -7.79 -21.10 -2.33
C LEU A 17 -7.32 -21.87 -1.09
N THR A 18 -7.27 -23.20 -1.18
CA THR A 18 -6.57 -24.02 -0.18
C THR A 18 -5.06 -23.88 -0.36
N GLN A 19 -4.30 -24.26 0.67
CA GLN A 19 -2.84 -24.19 0.62
C GLN A 19 -2.27 -25.14 -0.45
N GLU A 20 -2.87 -26.32 -0.61
CA GLU A 20 -2.46 -27.33 -1.60
C GLU A 20 -2.65 -26.82 -3.03
N VAL A 21 -3.84 -26.27 -3.33
CA VAL A 21 -4.16 -25.71 -4.66
C VAL A 21 -3.26 -24.52 -4.99
N ALA A 22 -2.99 -23.65 -4.02
CA ALA A 22 -2.10 -22.52 -4.22
C ALA A 22 -0.65 -22.95 -4.44
N ALA A 23 -0.15 -23.92 -3.65
CA ALA A 23 1.20 -24.43 -3.80
C ALA A 23 1.40 -25.08 -5.17
N GLU A 24 0.46 -25.91 -5.62
CA GLU A 24 0.47 -26.52 -6.95
C GLU A 24 0.55 -25.46 -8.06
N ARG A 25 -0.34 -24.45 -8.03
CA ARG A 25 -0.38 -23.39 -9.06
C ARG A 25 0.82 -22.44 -9.03
N LEU A 26 1.52 -22.35 -7.90
CA LEU A 26 2.74 -21.56 -7.75
C LEU A 26 4.01 -22.38 -8.04
N ASP A 27 3.88 -23.66 -8.40
CA ASP A 27 4.99 -24.60 -8.55
C ASP A 27 5.88 -24.65 -7.29
N LEU A 28 5.25 -24.67 -6.11
CA LEU A 28 5.89 -24.74 -4.80
C LEU A 28 5.47 -26.01 -4.07
N SER A 29 6.30 -26.48 -3.15
CA SER A 29 5.83 -27.47 -2.17
C SER A 29 4.84 -26.83 -1.19
N VAL A 30 3.86 -27.61 -0.72
CA VAL A 30 2.92 -27.18 0.34
C VAL A 30 3.69 -26.72 1.57
N GLU A 31 4.77 -27.41 1.91
CA GLU A 31 5.68 -27.04 3.00
C GLU A 31 6.36 -25.68 2.77
N SER A 32 6.83 -25.40 1.55
CA SER A 32 7.44 -24.10 1.20
C SER A 32 6.45 -22.97 1.34
N LEU A 33 5.22 -23.16 0.86
CA LEU A 33 4.14 -22.18 1.01
C LEU A 33 3.77 -21.99 2.49
N GLY A 34 3.66 -23.09 3.25
CA GLY A 34 3.40 -23.03 4.68
C GLY A 34 4.50 -22.34 5.48
N ALA A 35 5.77 -22.47 5.08
CA ALA A 35 6.87 -21.73 5.68
C ALA A 35 6.77 -20.21 5.42
N TYR A 36 6.28 -19.81 4.25
CA TYR A 36 5.99 -18.40 3.95
C TYR A 36 4.80 -17.89 4.78
N GLU A 37 3.72 -18.66 4.88
CA GLU A 37 2.49 -18.27 5.59
C GLU A 37 2.60 -18.24 7.12
N GLN A 38 3.67 -18.82 7.66
CA GLN A 38 3.97 -18.87 9.09
C GLN A 38 5.18 -18.01 9.45
N ASP A 39 5.60 -17.11 8.55
CA ASP A 39 6.74 -16.20 8.69
C ASP A 39 8.08 -16.89 9.03
N ARG A 40 8.19 -18.20 8.82
CA ARG A 40 9.45 -18.94 8.99
C ARG A 40 10.47 -18.60 7.91
N ARG A 41 10.01 -18.19 6.74
CA ARG A 41 10.84 -17.79 5.61
C ARG A 41 10.17 -16.63 4.89
N ARG A 42 10.94 -15.60 4.52
CA ARG A 42 10.42 -14.54 3.64
C ARG A 42 10.37 -15.06 2.20
N PRO A 43 9.24 -14.95 1.49
CA PRO A 43 9.19 -15.30 0.07
C PRO A 43 10.00 -14.31 -0.78
N PRO A 44 10.67 -14.77 -1.85
CA PRO A 44 11.30 -13.88 -2.83
C PRO A 44 10.27 -12.99 -3.55
N ASP A 45 10.68 -11.80 -3.98
CA ASP A 45 9.82 -10.83 -4.67
C ASP A 45 9.09 -11.43 -5.88
N SER A 46 9.78 -12.25 -6.67
CA SER A 46 9.20 -12.95 -7.84
C SER A 46 8.08 -13.92 -7.43
N THR A 47 8.22 -14.59 -6.29
CA THR A 47 7.19 -15.47 -5.75
C THR A 47 5.99 -14.68 -5.26
N VAL A 48 6.22 -13.54 -4.60
CA VAL A 48 5.14 -12.66 -4.14
C VAL A 48 4.37 -12.06 -5.31
N LEU A 49 5.05 -11.68 -6.40
CA LEU A 49 4.37 -11.23 -7.61
C LEU A 49 3.44 -12.30 -8.18
N ARG A 50 3.91 -13.55 -8.26
CA ARG A 50 3.08 -14.69 -8.69
C ARG A 50 1.91 -14.95 -7.73
N MET A 51 2.13 -14.84 -6.42
CA MET A 51 1.07 -14.92 -5.41
C MET A 51 0.01 -13.84 -5.63
N ALA A 52 0.43 -12.58 -5.77
CA ALA A 52 -0.49 -11.46 -5.98
C ALA A 52 -1.33 -11.61 -7.25
N GLN A 53 -0.74 -12.13 -8.33
CA GLN A 53 -1.45 -12.45 -9.57
C GLN A 53 -2.44 -13.61 -9.39
N LEU A 54 -2.00 -14.72 -8.78
CA LEU A 54 -2.85 -15.89 -8.56
C LEU A 54 -4.02 -15.58 -7.61
N TYR A 55 -3.75 -14.82 -6.56
CA TYR A 55 -4.72 -14.44 -5.54
C TYR A 55 -5.60 -13.27 -5.97
N ASP A 56 -5.30 -12.65 -7.12
CA ASP A 56 -6.00 -11.47 -7.61
C ASP A 56 -5.99 -10.34 -6.57
N PHE A 57 -4.85 -10.20 -5.88
CA PHE A 57 -4.68 -9.28 -4.77
C PHE A 57 -3.36 -8.51 -4.90
N PRO A 58 -3.29 -7.52 -5.82
CA PRO A 58 -2.06 -6.74 -6.06
C PRO A 58 -1.52 -6.03 -4.83
N TYR A 59 -2.38 -5.72 -3.85
CA TYR A 59 -1.97 -5.10 -2.59
C TYR A 59 -0.96 -5.94 -1.82
N LEU A 60 -0.93 -7.27 -2.03
CA LEU A 60 0.05 -8.15 -1.41
C LEU A 60 1.50 -7.73 -1.70
N CYS A 61 1.79 -7.24 -2.91
CA CYS A 61 3.12 -6.76 -3.26
C CYS A 61 3.50 -5.53 -2.44
N TYR A 62 2.55 -4.60 -2.24
CA TYR A 62 2.76 -3.42 -1.42
C TYR A 62 3.05 -3.81 0.04
N GLN A 63 2.23 -4.69 0.60
CA GLN A 63 2.40 -5.20 1.97
C GLN A 63 3.74 -5.92 2.15
N HIS A 64 4.19 -6.66 1.14
CA HIS A 64 5.48 -7.33 1.18
C HIS A 64 6.66 -6.35 1.26
N ILE A 65 6.64 -5.29 0.44
CA ILE A 65 7.68 -4.25 0.48
C ILE A 65 7.64 -3.54 1.83
N GLN A 66 6.44 -3.21 2.32
CA GLN A 66 6.23 -2.55 3.61
C GLN A 66 6.66 -3.43 4.82
N SER A 67 6.77 -4.74 4.65
CA SER A 67 7.28 -5.65 5.69
C SER A 67 8.81 -5.78 5.72
N GLY A 68 9.53 -5.16 4.79
CA GLY A 68 10.98 -5.27 4.66
C GLY A 68 11.74 -3.98 4.93
N ASP A 69 13.04 -3.98 4.65
CA ASP A 69 13.95 -2.85 4.91
C ASP A 69 13.60 -1.58 4.11
N LEU A 70 12.80 -1.72 3.05
CA LEU A 70 12.32 -0.62 2.21
C LEU A 70 11.03 0.03 2.73
N ALA A 71 10.50 -0.40 3.87
CA ALA A 71 9.25 0.14 4.42
C ALA A 71 9.28 1.67 4.56
N GLY A 72 10.44 2.23 4.97
CA GLY A 72 10.60 3.67 5.18
C GLY A 72 10.58 4.53 3.91
N VAL A 73 10.65 3.94 2.72
CA VAL A 73 10.56 4.70 1.45
C VAL A 73 9.15 4.73 0.88
N MET A 74 8.22 3.96 1.44
CA MET A 74 6.84 3.84 0.97
C MET A 74 5.90 4.63 1.90
N PRO A 75 4.84 5.26 1.37
CA PRO A 75 3.78 5.80 2.20
C PRO A 75 3.15 4.71 3.08
N GLU A 76 2.78 5.04 4.31
CA GLU A 76 1.96 4.13 5.11
C GLU A 76 0.55 4.05 4.51
N VAL A 77 0.11 2.85 4.18
CA VAL A 77 -1.22 2.58 3.60
C VAL A 77 -1.96 1.62 4.52
N ASN A 78 -3.15 2.03 4.96
CA ASN A 78 -3.99 1.20 5.80
C ASN A 78 -5.20 0.70 5.01
N VAL A 79 -5.62 -0.55 5.26
CA VAL A 79 -6.86 -1.06 4.68
C VAL A 79 -8.04 -0.29 5.29
N LYS A 80 -8.78 0.43 4.45
CA LYS A 80 -9.99 1.17 4.81
C LYS A 80 -11.18 0.65 3.99
N SER A 81 -12.40 0.90 4.47
CA SER A 81 -13.58 0.70 3.63
C SER A 81 -13.56 1.67 2.45
N LEU A 82 -14.23 1.33 1.35
CA LEU A 82 -14.30 2.15 0.16
C LEU A 82 -14.85 3.55 0.46
N GLU A 83 -15.88 3.64 1.28
CA GLU A 83 -16.52 4.90 1.69
C GLU A 83 -15.54 5.77 2.49
N HIS A 84 -14.82 5.17 3.44
CA HIS A 84 -13.84 5.89 4.25
C HIS A 84 -12.66 6.38 3.42
N ALA A 85 -12.13 5.55 2.51
CA ALA A 85 -11.05 5.93 1.63
C ALA A 85 -11.46 7.07 0.68
N ALA A 86 -12.66 6.97 0.08
CA ALA A 86 -13.21 7.99 -0.81
C ALA A 86 -13.41 9.33 -0.08
N MET A 87 -14.01 9.32 1.10
CA MET A 87 -14.19 10.53 1.91
C MET A 87 -12.86 11.17 2.32
N ARG A 88 -11.87 10.34 2.68
CA ARG A 88 -10.54 10.82 3.07
C ARG A 88 -9.84 11.53 1.91
N ILE A 89 -9.78 10.92 0.73
CA ILE A 89 -9.08 11.54 -0.41
C ILE A 89 -9.77 12.83 -0.87
N VAL A 90 -11.10 12.87 -0.93
CA VAL A 90 -11.85 14.09 -1.31
C VAL A 90 -11.59 15.22 -0.30
N ARG A 91 -11.58 14.89 1.00
CA ARG A 91 -11.27 15.86 2.06
C ARG A 91 -9.86 16.43 1.90
N LEU A 92 -8.85 15.58 1.68
CA LEU A 92 -7.45 16.00 1.58
C LEU A 92 -7.20 16.85 0.33
N ILE A 93 -7.62 16.39 -0.85
CA ILE A 93 -7.48 17.16 -2.10
C ILE A 93 -8.21 18.50 -1.99
N GLY A 94 -9.45 18.50 -1.47
CA GLY A 94 -10.21 19.72 -1.28
C GLY A 94 -9.59 20.67 -0.25
N GLY A 95 -8.97 20.14 0.81
CA GLY A 95 -8.23 20.92 1.80
C GLY A 95 -7.00 21.58 1.19
N PHE A 96 -6.19 20.80 0.50
CA PHE A 96 -4.99 21.26 -0.20
C PHE A 96 -5.29 22.42 -1.17
N ALA A 97 -6.37 22.29 -1.96
CA ALA A 97 -6.82 23.33 -2.86
C ALA A 97 -7.30 24.59 -2.13
N ARG A 98 -8.18 24.45 -1.11
CA ARG A 98 -8.74 25.59 -0.37
C ARG A 98 -7.70 26.36 0.44
N ASN A 99 -6.65 25.68 0.88
CA ASN A 99 -5.57 26.27 1.66
C ASN A 99 -4.53 26.99 0.78
N GLY A 100 -4.71 27.03 -0.55
CA GLY A 100 -3.80 27.73 -1.47
C GLY A 100 -2.46 27.03 -1.65
N GLN A 101 -2.35 25.74 -1.31
CA GLN A 101 -1.07 25.02 -1.33
C GLN A 101 -0.52 24.84 -2.75
N PHE A 102 -1.38 24.81 -3.77
CA PHE A 102 -0.94 24.81 -5.17
C PHE A 102 -0.17 26.08 -5.53
N ASP A 103 -0.71 27.24 -5.20
CA ASP A 103 -0.09 28.53 -5.52
C ASP A 103 1.21 28.72 -4.74
N GLN A 104 1.20 28.34 -3.46
CA GLN A 104 2.37 28.41 -2.59
C GLN A 104 3.51 27.48 -3.08
N LEU A 105 3.17 26.25 -3.48
CA LEU A 105 4.15 25.32 -4.05
C LEU A 105 4.75 25.87 -5.35
N LEU A 106 3.91 26.43 -6.23
CA LEU A 106 4.36 27.01 -7.49
C LEU A 106 5.33 28.17 -7.24
N GLN A 107 5.04 29.02 -6.26
CA GLN A 107 5.90 30.14 -5.88
C GLN A 107 7.26 29.66 -5.34
N ILE A 108 7.27 28.69 -4.41
CA ILE A 108 8.51 28.14 -3.83
C ILE A 108 9.38 27.45 -4.91
N CYS A 109 8.76 26.82 -5.91
CA CYS A 109 9.49 26.07 -6.93
C CYS A 109 9.85 26.89 -8.17
N GLU A 110 9.48 28.17 -8.25
CA GLU A 110 9.56 28.98 -9.47
C GLU A 110 11.00 29.11 -10.01
N ASP A 111 11.97 29.30 -9.12
CA ASP A 111 13.38 29.46 -9.46
C ASP A 111 14.19 28.14 -9.36
N GLY A 112 13.53 27.05 -8.94
CA GLY A 112 14.14 25.73 -8.74
C GLY A 112 15.02 25.60 -7.49
N VAL A 113 15.03 26.59 -6.59
CA VAL A 113 15.85 26.60 -5.37
C VAL A 113 14.96 26.85 -4.16
N ILE A 114 14.80 25.84 -3.31
CA ILE A 114 14.07 26.01 -2.04
C ILE A 114 14.97 26.74 -1.05
N ALA A 115 14.68 28.01 -0.78
CA ALA A 115 15.41 28.81 0.20
C ALA A 115 15.21 28.29 1.65
N GLU A 116 16.11 28.66 2.57
CA GLU A 116 16.02 28.26 3.98
C GLU A 116 14.71 28.75 4.63
N GLU A 117 14.26 29.94 4.27
CA GLU A 117 13.01 30.52 4.78
C GLU A 117 11.76 29.82 4.21
N GLU A 118 11.88 29.21 3.02
CA GLU A 118 10.80 28.49 2.35
C GLU A 118 10.72 27.02 2.77
N ARG A 119 11.82 26.46 3.28
CA ARG A 119 11.92 25.06 3.70
C ARG A 119 10.77 24.61 4.59
N PRO A 120 10.39 25.32 5.66
CA PRO A 120 9.30 24.88 6.53
C PRO A 120 7.95 24.82 5.80
N ALA A 121 7.69 25.76 4.89
CA ALA A 121 6.47 25.77 4.09
C ALA A 121 6.47 24.62 3.07
N PHE A 122 7.59 24.41 2.39
CA PHE A 122 7.77 23.30 1.45
C PHE A 122 7.60 21.93 2.13
N ASP A 123 8.20 21.75 3.31
CA ASP A 123 8.10 20.51 4.07
C ASP A 123 6.66 20.24 4.53
N CYS A 124 5.92 21.29 4.90
CA CYS A 124 4.49 21.18 5.20
C CYS A 124 3.68 20.72 3.98
N ILE A 125 3.90 21.36 2.82
CA ILE A 125 3.21 21.02 1.57
C ILE A 125 3.53 19.58 1.13
N THR A 126 4.80 19.18 1.19
CA THR A 126 5.22 17.83 0.78
C THR A 126 4.71 16.76 1.75
N SER A 127 4.58 17.07 3.04
CA SER A 127 3.90 16.20 4.01
C SER A 127 2.42 16.01 3.65
N GLU A 128 1.69 17.10 3.36
CA GLU A 128 0.28 17.02 2.93
C GLU A 128 0.11 16.23 1.62
N LEU A 129 1.01 16.42 0.66
CA LEU A 129 1.05 15.61 -0.57
C LEU A 129 1.29 14.14 -0.27
N GLY A 130 2.16 13.82 0.69
CA GLY A 130 2.38 12.45 1.19
C GLY A 130 1.09 11.83 1.74
N GLU A 131 0.29 12.58 2.50
CA GLU A 131 -1.01 12.11 2.97
C GLU A 131 -2.01 11.86 1.84
N ILE A 132 -2.00 12.71 0.80
CA ILE A 132 -2.84 12.54 -0.40
C ILE A 132 -2.44 11.27 -1.15
N VAL A 133 -1.14 11.03 -1.36
CA VAL A 133 -0.63 9.81 -2.00
C VAL A 133 -1.04 8.57 -1.21
N SER A 134 -0.88 8.59 0.11
CA SER A 134 -1.35 7.52 0.99
C SER A 134 -2.85 7.27 0.80
N ALA A 135 -3.69 8.31 0.87
CA ALA A 135 -5.14 8.18 0.69
C ALA A 135 -5.54 7.66 -0.71
N ALA A 136 -4.77 7.99 -1.76
CA ALA A 136 -5.01 7.50 -3.11
C ALA A 136 -4.73 6.00 -3.22
N LEU A 137 -3.65 5.52 -2.60
CA LEU A 137 -3.33 4.11 -2.51
C LEU A 137 -4.40 3.37 -1.69
N GLU A 138 -4.81 3.92 -0.54
CA GLU A 138 -5.89 3.35 0.29
C GLU A 138 -7.19 3.17 -0.53
N LEU A 139 -7.59 4.18 -1.32
CA LEU A 139 -8.76 4.08 -2.19
C LEU A 139 -8.59 3.02 -3.28
N THR A 140 -7.42 2.99 -3.92
CA THR A 140 -7.09 2.02 -4.97
C THR A 140 -7.26 0.59 -4.46
N TYR A 141 -6.75 0.30 -3.25
CA TYR A 141 -6.83 -1.04 -2.68
C TYR A 141 -8.18 -1.36 -2.04
N ALA A 142 -8.90 -0.36 -1.51
CA ALA A 142 -10.27 -0.54 -1.01
C ALA A 142 -11.24 -0.95 -2.12
N SER A 143 -11.08 -0.40 -3.33
CA SER A 143 -11.94 -0.73 -4.48
C SER A 143 -11.83 -2.19 -4.93
N LYS A 144 -10.64 -2.80 -4.80
CA LYS A 144 -10.38 -4.19 -5.23
C LYS A 144 -10.78 -5.24 -4.19
N GLY A 145 -10.94 -4.85 -2.93
CA GLY A 145 -11.49 -5.74 -1.89
C GLY A 145 -13.03 -5.81 -1.89
N ALA A 146 -13.70 -4.97 -2.68
CA ALA A 146 -15.15 -4.85 -2.73
C ALA A 146 -15.82 -5.62 -3.88
N GLU A 147 -15.03 -6.23 -4.79
CA GLU A 147 -15.55 -7.12 -5.82
C GLU A 147 -16.01 -8.43 -5.16
N LYS A 148 -17.32 -8.56 -4.96
CA LYS A 148 -18.00 -9.78 -4.50
C LYS A 148 -18.45 -10.63 -5.67
#